data_AF-W7D139-F1
#
_entry.id   AF-W7D139-F1
#
_cell.length_a   1.000
_cell.length_b   1.000
_cell.length_c   1.000
_cell.angle_alpha   90.00
_cell.angle_beta   90.00
_cell.angle_gamma   90.00
#
_symmetry.space_group_name_H-M   'P 1'
#
loop_
_entity.id
_entity.type
_entity.pdbx_description
1 polymer ?
#
loop_
_entity_poly.entity_id
_entity_poly.type
_entity_poly.pdbx_seq_one_letter_code
_entity_poly.pdbx_strand_id
1 'polypeptide(L)'
;MESKRRQAQGIAIAKEKGVYKGRPILYAADAKDPQKQAVYHQIMRMLEEGLPTKRIAEKNRVTRPTRYRIKEDLATMSTEDQ
;
A
#
# COMPACT_ATOMS: atom_id res chain seq x y z
N MET A 1 -29.46 23.34 -8.25
CA MET A 1 -28.82 22.72 -9.44
C MET A 1 -27.40 23.21 -9.68
N GLU A 2 -27.11 24.51 -9.50
CA GLU A 2 -25.78 25.09 -9.81
C GLU A 2 -24.60 24.54 -8.98
N SER A 3 -24.81 24.23 -7.70
CA SER A 3 -23.75 23.66 -6.83
C SER A 3 -23.23 22.30 -7.34
N LYS A 4 -24.13 21.41 -7.78
CA LYS A 4 -23.76 20.10 -8.37
C LYS A 4 -23.00 20.26 -9.69
N ARG A 5 -23.37 21.26 -10.52
CA ARG A 5 -22.70 21.55 -11.80
C ARG A 5 -21.25 21.99 -11.59
N ARG A 6 -21.01 22.91 -10.64
CA ARG A 6 -19.66 23.38 -10.30
C ARG A 6 -18.80 22.27 -9.71
N GLN A 7 -19.37 21.43 -8.84
CA GLN A 7 -18.67 20.26 -8.31
C GLN A 7 -18.29 19.27 -9.41
N ALA A 8 -19.20 18.97 -10.35
CA ALA A 8 -18.93 18.08 -11.47
C ALA A 8 -17.82 18.62 -12.40
N GLN A 9 -17.85 19.91 -12.73
CA GLN A 9 -16.80 20.56 -13.51
C GLN A 9 -15.44 20.49 -12.80
N GLY A 10 -15.41 20.76 -11.49
CA GLY A 10 -14.19 20.64 -10.69
C GLY A 10 -13.64 19.21 -10.65
N ILE A 11 -14.52 18.21 -10.48
CA ILE A 11 -14.14 16.79 -10.53
C ILE A 11 -13.57 16.42 -11.91
N ALA A 12 -14.17 16.90 -13.00
CA ALA A 12 -13.69 16.63 -14.35
C ALA A 12 -12.27 17.17 -14.56
N ILE A 13 -12.03 18.43 -14.18
CA ILE A 13 -10.70 19.05 -14.27
C ILE A 13 -9.69 18.31 -13.40
N ALA A 14 -10.06 17.91 -12.18
CA ALA A 14 -9.16 17.19 -11.28
C ALA A 14 -8.85 15.75 -11.78
N LYS A 15 -9.80 15.09 -12.44
CA LYS A 15 -9.57 13.80 -13.11
C LYS A 15 -8.63 13.95 -14.30
N GLU A 16 -8.83 14.97 -15.13
CA GLU A 16 -7.97 15.29 -16.28
C GLU A 16 -6.53 15.58 -15.83
N LYS A 17 -6.36 16.27 -14.69
CA LYS A 17 -5.06 16.51 -14.06
C LYS A 17 -4.46 15.29 -13.34
N GLY A 18 -5.13 14.14 -13.31
CA GLY A 18 -4.64 12.92 -12.66
C GLY A 18 -4.58 13.00 -11.13
N VAL A 19 -5.34 13.89 -10.50
CA VAL A 19 -5.32 14.10 -9.03
C VAL A 19 -5.89 12.87 -8.29
N TYR A 20 -6.89 12.22 -8.87
CA TYR A 20 -7.52 11.04 -8.28
C TYR A 20 -6.69 9.77 -8.56
N LYS A 21 -5.91 9.34 -7.57
CA LYS A 21 -5.08 8.11 -7.62
C LYS A 21 -5.71 6.89 -6.94
N GLY A 22 -7.01 6.99 -6.60
CA GLY A 22 -7.71 5.95 -5.86
C GLY A 22 -7.34 5.90 -4.38
N ARG A 23 -7.53 4.73 -3.76
CA ARG A 23 -7.23 4.53 -2.34
C ARG A 23 -5.72 4.32 -2.15
N PRO A 24 -5.06 5.08 -1.26
CA PRO A 24 -3.65 4.85 -0.94
C PRO A 24 -3.42 3.44 -0.39
N ILE A 25 -2.22 2.90 -0.65
CA ILE A 25 -1.80 1.61 -0.12
C ILE A 25 -1.73 1.71 1.41
N LEU A 26 -2.36 0.76 2.09
CA LEU A 26 -2.47 0.80 3.56
C LEU A 26 -1.20 0.36 4.28
N TYR A 27 -0.50 -0.65 3.75
CA TYR A 27 0.74 -1.17 4.29
C TYR A 27 1.85 -0.82 3.31
N ALA A 28 2.57 0.25 3.57
CA ALA A 28 3.63 0.78 2.73
C ALA A 28 4.69 1.45 3.61
N ALA A 29 5.90 1.64 3.07
CA ALA A 29 6.99 2.31 3.77
C ALA A 29 6.63 3.77 4.15
N ASP A 30 5.79 4.43 3.36
CA ASP A 30 5.30 5.79 3.54
C ASP A 30 3.83 5.85 4.01
N ALA A 31 3.30 4.74 4.56
CA ALA A 31 1.90 4.68 4.99
C ALA A 31 1.59 5.78 6.03
N LYS A 32 0.51 6.52 5.79
CA LYS A 32 0.05 7.60 6.68
C LYS A 32 -0.26 7.14 8.11
N ASP A 33 -0.64 5.88 8.28
CA ASP A 33 -0.95 5.28 9.58
C ASP A 33 0.32 4.62 10.16
N PRO A 34 0.89 5.14 11.27
CA PRO A 34 2.13 4.63 11.85
C PRO A 34 2.05 3.15 12.24
N GLN A 35 0.88 2.66 12.65
CA GLN A 35 0.71 1.26 13.01
C GLN A 35 0.84 0.36 11.77
N LYS A 36 0.25 0.77 10.66
CA LYS A 36 0.32 0.00 9.41
C LYS A 36 1.71 0.08 8.78
N GLN A 37 2.38 1.22 8.90
CA GLN A 37 3.78 1.38 8.52
C GLN A 37 4.68 0.41 9.32
N ALA A 38 4.51 0.34 10.64
CA ALA A 38 5.26 -0.58 11.49
C ALA A 38 5.02 -2.05 11.10
N VAL A 39 3.76 -2.43 10.82
CA VAL A 39 3.42 -3.78 10.34
C VAL A 39 4.07 -4.08 8.99
N TYR A 40 4.13 -3.11 8.07
CA TYR A 40 4.81 -3.28 6.79
C TYR A 40 6.30 -3.62 6.97
N HIS A 41 7.05 -2.80 7.73
CA HIS A 41 8.47 -3.05 7.99
C HIS A 41 8.72 -4.35 8.76
N GLN A 42 7.82 -4.70 9.69
CA GLN A 42 7.89 -5.97 10.40
C GLN A 42 7.75 -7.16 9.45
N ILE A 43 6.82 -7.11 8.50
CA ILE A 43 6.63 -8.16 7.50
C ILE A 43 7.85 -8.26 6.58
N MET A 44 8.41 -7.14 6.12
CA MET A 44 9.62 -7.11 5.29
C MET A 44 10.79 -7.83 5.99
N ARG A 45 11.07 -7.46 7.25
CA ARG A 45 12.11 -8.10 8.06
C ARG A 45 11.89 -9.61 8.21
N MET A 46 10.66 -10.02 8.51
CA MET A 46 10.33 -11.44 8.65
C MET A 46 10.49 -12.23 7.34
N LEU A 47 10.26 -11.58 6.19
CA LEU A 47 10.48 -12.19 4.87
C LEU A 47 11.98 -12.32 4.56
N GLU A 48 12.78 -11.30 4.88
CA GLU A 48 14.25 -11.31 4.76
C GLU A 48 14.89 -12.38 5.66
N GLU A 49 14.38 -12.56 6.88
CA GLU A 49 14.76 -13.63 7.81
C GLU A 49 14.34 -15.04 7.32
N GLY A 50 13.63 -15.14 6.18
CA GLY A 50 13.20 -16.41 5.60
C GLY A 50 12.07 -17.11 6.37
N LEU A 51 11.30 -16.39 7.19
CA LEU A 51 10.26 -17.01 8.01
C LEU A 51 9.09 -17.54 7.16
N PRO A 52 8.44 -18.64 7.59
CA PRO A 52 7.29 -19.18 6.88
C PRO A 52 6.14 -18.18 6.78
N THR A 53 5.66 -18.00 5.55
CA THR A 53 4.50 -17.24 5.11
C THR A 53 3.24 -17.37 6.00
N LYS A 54 3.01 -18.55 6.61
CA LYS A 54 1.91 -18.81 7.56
C LYS A 54 2.13 -18.09 8.90
N ARG A 55 3.33 -18.21 9.49
CA ARG A 55 3.68 -17.55 10.76
C ARG A 55 3.61 -16.03 10.64
N ILE A 56 4.01 -15.48 9.50
CA ILE A 56 3.92 -14.03 9.21
C ILE A 56 2.45 -13.56 9.28
N ALA A 57 1.52 -14.33 8.70
CA ALA A 57 0.11 -13.97 8.69
C ALA A 57 -0.51 -14.04 10.09
N GLU A 58 -0.21 -15.08 10.86
CA GLU A 58 -0.73 -15.28 12.22
C GLU A 58 -0.21 -14.18 13.17
N LYS A 59 1.08 -13.86 13.11
CA LYS A 59 1.71 -12.85 13.98
C LYS A 59 1.22 -11.44 13.69
N ASN A 60 1.11 -11.07 12.41
CA ASN A 60 0.78 -9.71 11.99
C ASN A 60 -0.72 -9.51 11.71
N ARG A 61 -1.55 -10.56 11.83
CA ARG A 61 -3.00 -10.55 11.55
C ARG A 61 -3.34 -9.96 10.18
N VAL A 62 -2.52 -10.23 9.17
CA VAL A 62 -2.70 -9.76 7.80
C VAL A 62 -3.28 -10.83 6.89
N THR A 63 -4.07 -10.41 5.91
CA THR A 63 -4.64 -11.31 4.91
C THR A 63 -3.56 -11.75 3.89
N ARG A 64 -3.83 -12.88 3.20
CA ARG A 64 -2.91 -13.42 2.18
C ARG A 64 -2.56 -12.40 1.09
N PRO A 65 -3.50 -11.62 0.51
CA PRO A 65 -3.18 -10.65 -0.53
C PRO A 65 -2.19 -9.59 -0.07
N THR A 66 -2.39 -9.04 1.14
CA THR A 66 -1.49 -8.02 1.72
C THR A 66 -0.06 -8.53 1.81
N ARG A 67 0.13 -9.74 2.32
CA ARG A 67 1.47 -10.33 2.46
C ARG A 67 2.12 -10.62 1.11
N TYR A 68 1.38 -11.13 0.12
CA TYR A 68 1.94 -11.39 -1.20
C TYR A 68 2.36 -10.09 -1.90
N ARG A 69 1.55 -9.04 -1.78
CA ARG A 69 1.91 -7.70 -2.28
C ARG A 69 3.20 -7.18 -1.63
N ILE A 70 3.33 -7.29 -0.31
CA ILE A 70 4.56 -6.87 0.39
C ILE A 70 5.78 -7.72 -0.03
N LYS A 71 5.59 -9.02 -0.28
CA LYS A 71 6.65 -9.88 -0.80
C LYS A 71 7.12 -9.46 -2.20
N GLU A 72 6.19 -9.03 -3.05
CA GLU A 72 6.47 -8.50 -4.38
C GLU A 72 7.19 -7.14 -4.31
N ASP A 73 6.78 -6.26 -3.38
CA ASP A 73 7.50 -5.01 -3.09
C ASP A 73 8.98 -5.31 -2.76
N LEU A 74 9.23 -6.27 -1.87
CA LEU A 74 10.60 -6.69 -1.49
C LEU A 74 11.42 -7.19 -2.69
N ALA A 75 10.83 -8.02 -3.54
CA ALA A 75 11.50 -8.55 -4.73
C ALA A 75 11.85 -7.43 -5.73
N THR A 76 10.96 -6.46 -5.87
CA THR A 76 11.16 -5.30 -6.75
C THR A 76 12.32 -4.43 -6.25
N MET A 77 12.33 -4.10 -4.95
CA MET A 77 13.41 -3.31 -4.34
C MET A 77 14.78 -3.99 -4.48
N SER A 78 14.85 -5.31 -4.31
CA SER A 78 16.12 -6.04 -4.47
C SER A 78 16.67 -6.07 -5.90
N THR A 79 15.82 -5.78 -6.90
CA THR A 79 16.20 -5.72 -8.31
C THR A 79 16.67 -4.31 -8.71
N GLU A 80 16.22 -3.26 -8.02
CA GLU A 80 16.58 -1.86 -8.27
C GLU A 80 17.95 -1.48 -7.68
N ASP A 81 18.44 -2.26 -6.71
CA ASP A 81 19.77 -2.10 -6.09
C ASP A 81 20.90 -2.87 -6.83
N GLN A 82 20.61 -3.44 -8.02
CA GLN A 82 21.56 -4.14 -8.92
C GLN A 82 21.84 -3.32 -10.18
#